data_AF-A0A7Y8HTW4-F1
#
_entry.id   AF-A0A7Y8HTW4-F1
#
_cell.length_a   1.000
_cell.length_b   1.000
_cell.length_c   1.000
_cell.angle_alpha   90.00
_cell.angle_beta   90.00
_cell.angle_gamma   90.00
#
_symmetry.space_group_name_H-M   'P 1'
#
loop_
_entity.id
_entity.type
_entity.pdbx_description
1 polymer ?
#
loop_
_entity_poly.entity_id
_entity_poly.type
_entity_poly.pdbx_seq_one_letter_code
_entity_poly.pdbx_strand_id
1 'polypeptide(L)'
;MCHPHQGIWEFARTIGLCIALFVLGVEARVQAGEPVPDLEVFVRAGCPHCEAAKEFLKELQLERPSLRITIRDVSEDAPARQRLVMLSAERGITNIGVPTFLIGAELIVGFLSTDTTGVEIRARLDQQAQGAAAQPPVEAIRTKWFGELHVRDLGLPLFTIVIGLLDGFNPCAMWVLLFLLSLLVNLQDRRKMALVAGTFVLVSGLVYFAFMAAWLNMFLLIGLSRPVQVGLGGIALFAGAVNVKDFFVLRRGISLSIPESAKPGLYARVRGILQAEHLAGAMAGVVILAGLVNLIELLCTAGFPALYTQILTMQQMPSWEYYSYLGLYNLAYIFDDSLMVTIAVVTLSRRKLQERAGRWLKLVSGIVMAGLGGLLLTKPDWLI
;
A
#
# COMPACT_ATOMS: atom_id res chain seq x y z
N MET A 1 -46.59 -14.97 -6.27
CA MET A 1 -45.53 -15.73 -5.58
C MET A 1 -44.30 -15.71 -6.47
N CYS A 2 -43.36 -14.80 -6.24
CA CYS A 2 -42.09 -14.76 -6.95
C CYS A 2 -40.98 -15.05 -5.93
N HIS A 3 -40.24 -16.14 -6.14
CA HIS A 3 -39.17 -16.59 -5.26
C HIS A 3 -37.97 -15.62 -5.32
N PRO A 4 -37.55 -14.96 -4.22
CA PRO A 4 -36.43 -14.01 -4.21
C PRO A 4 -35.06 -14.69 -4.11
N HIS A 5 -34.98 -16.03 -4.11
CA HIS A 5 -33.74 -16.78 -3.88
C HIS A 5 -32.88 -17.01 -5.14
N GLN A 6 -33.41 -16.81 -6.36
CA GLN A 6 -32.66 -17.07 -7.59
C GLN A 6 -31.68 -15.94 -7.97
N GLY A 7 -32.01 -14.67 -7.70
CA GLY A 7 -31.19 -13.53 -8.14
C GLY A 7 -29.83 -13.39 -7.44
N ILE A 8 -29.72 -13.83 -6.19
CA ILE A 8 -28.46 -13.72 -5.41
C ILE A 8 -27.43 -14.76 -5.89
N TRP A 9 -27.90 -15.96 -6.27
CA TRP A 9 -27.04 -17.02 -6.80
C TRP A 9 -26.61 -16.74 -8.24
N GLU A 10 -27.48 -16.14 -9.05
CA GLU A 10 -27.12 -15.65 -10.38
C GLU A 10 -26.04 -14.57 -10.29
N PHE A 11 -26.18 -13.57 -9.41
CA PHE A 11 -25.20 -12.49 -9.25
C PHE A 11 -23.84 -13.00 -8.73
N ALA A 12 -23.85 -13.93 -7.77
CA ALA A 12 -22.64 -14.58 -7.27
C ALA A 12 -21.95 -15.47 -8.34
N ARG A 13 -22.74 -16.15 -9.18
CA ARG A 13 -22.21 -16.91 -10.34
C ARG A 13 -21.62 -15.98 -11.40
N THR A 14 -22.25 -14.85 -11.69
CA THR A 14 -21.73 -13.89 -12.68
C THR A 14 -20.42 -13.25 -12.21
N ILE A 15 -20.32 -12.88 -10.93
CA ILE A 15 -19.07 -12.38 -10.35
C ILE A 15 -17.99 -13.48 -10.34
N GLY A 16 -18.35 -14.70 -9.94
CA GLY A 16 -17.44 -15.85 -9.98
C GLY A 16 -16.97 -16.20 -11.39
N LEU A 17 -17.84 -16.09 -12.40
CA LEU A 17 -17.51 -16.33 -13.80
C LEU A 17 -16.63 -15.22 -14.37
N CYS A 18 -16.87 -13.96 -14.00
CA CYS A 18 -16.01 -12.83 -14.39
C CYS A 18 -14.61 -12.94 -13.75
N ILE A 19 -14.52 -13.35 -12.48
CA ILE A 19 -13.24 -13.62 -11.81
C ILE A 19 -12.54 -14.83 -12.46
N ALA A 20 -13.27 -15.89 -12.77
CA ALA A 20 -12.72 -17.07 -13.44
C ALA A 20 -12.25 -16.75 -14.88
N LEU A 21 -13.01 -15.95 -15.65
CA LEU A 21 -12.61 -15.48 -16.99
C LEU A 21 -11.42 -14.53 -16.93
N PHE A 22 -11.32 -13.70 -15.89
CA PHE A 22 -10.15 -12.85 -15.64
C PHE A 22 -8.90 -13.68 -15.31
N VAL A 23 -9.05 -14.75 -14.53
CA VAL A 23 -7.95 -15.69 -14.20
C VAL A 23 -7.58 -16.58 -15.39
N LEU A 24 -8.53 -17.00 -16.22
CA LEU A 24 -8.32 -17.85 -17.39
C LEU A 24 -7.76 -17.11 -18.62
N GLY A 25 -7.84 -15.77 -18.65
CA GLY A 25 -7.26 -14.94 -19.71
C GLY A 25 -5.76 -14.64 -19.55
N VAL A 26 -5.15 -15.08 -18.44
CA VAL A 26 -3.71 -14.89 -18.18
C VAL A 26 -2.93 -16.05 -18.77
N GLU A 27 -2.67 -16.01 -20.07
CA GLU A 27 -1.62 -16.86 -20.65
C GLU A 27 -0.26 -16.23 -20.36
N ALA A 28 0.40 -16.71 -19.30
CA ALA A 28 1.77 -16.34 -18.99
C ALA A 28 2.72 -16.99 -20.00
N ARG A 29 3.07 -16.27 -21.08
CA ARG A 29 4.25 -16.59 -21.86
C ARG A 29 5.46 -15.89 -21.25
N VAL A 30 6.34 -16.71 -20.66
CA VAL A 30 7.69 -16.30 -20.25
C VAL A 30 8.48 -16.00 -21.51
N GLN A 31 8.85 -14.74 -21.71
CA GLN A 31 9.81 -14.35 -22.73
C GLN A 31 11.00 -13.72 -22.00
N ALA A 32 12.18 -14.29 -22.22
CA ALA A 32 13.41 -13.85 -21.58
C ALA A 32 13.68 -12.38 -21.94
N GLY A 33 13.80 -11.53 -20.92
CA GLY A 33 14.30 -10.15 -21.07
C GLY A 33 15.75 -10.13 -21.55
N GLU A 34 16.19 -8.98 -22.02
CA GLU A 34 17.57 -8.80 -22.48
C GLU A 34 18.57 -9.31 -21.43
N PRO A 35 19.59 -10.05 -21.86
CA PRO A 35 20.34 -10.87 -20.94
C PRO A 35 21.21 -9.93 -20.07
N VAL A 36 20.96 -9.94 -18.76
CA VAL A 36 21.70 -9.13 -17.76
C VAL A 36 23.19 -9.43 -17.87
N PRO A 37 24.10 -8.44 -17.94
CA PRO A 37 25.54 -8.70 -18.02
C PRO A 37 26.02 -9.41 -16.76
N ASP A 38 26.96 -10.35 -16.93
CA ASP A 38 27.50 -11.12 -15.82
C ASP A 38 28.43 -10.26 -14.94
N LEU A 39 29.00 -9.20 -15.52
CA LEU A 39 29.85 -8.22 -14.86
C LEU A 39 29.60 -6.82 -15.45
N GLU A 40 29.15 -5.87 -14.64
CA GLU A 40 29.04 -4.45 -15.01
C GLU A 40 30.11 -3.63 -14.26
N VAL A 41 30.85 -2.78 -14.97
CA VAL A 41 31.99 -2.03 -14.41
C VAL A 41 31.83 -0.54 -14.67
N PHE A 42 31.81 0.24 -13.60
CA PHE A 42 31.72 1.69 -13.62
C PHE A 42 33.13 2.29 -13.55
N VAL A 43 33.51 3.06 -14.57
CA VAL A 43 34.85 3.65 -14.71
C VAL A 43 34.76 5.16 -14.98
N ARG A 44 35.91 5.83 -15.01
CA ARG A 44 36.03 7.22 -15.43
C ARG A 44 37.33 7.45 -16.19
N ALA A 45 37.30 8.28 -17.22
CA ALA A 45 38.53 8.79 -17.85
C ALA A 45 39.48 9.46 -16.84
N GLY A 46 40.80 9.27 -17.02
CA GLY A 46 41.83 9.87 -16.17
C GLY A 46 41.99 9.23 -14.78
N CYS A 47 41.42 8.05 -14.56
CA CYS A 47 41.54 7.28 -13.31
C CYS A 47 42.58 6.15 -13.48
N PRO A 48 43.75 6.19 -12.80
CA PRO A 48 44.80 5.18 -12.95
C PRO A 48 44.33 3.76 -12.61
N HIS A 49 43.55 3.60 -11.54
CA HIS A 49 42.97 2.31 -11.14
C HIS A 49 41.95 1.78 -12.16
N CYS A 50 41.29 2.66 -12.89
CA CYS A 50 40.32 2.29 -13.91
C CYS A 50 41.01 1.76 -15.17
N GLU A 51 42.17 2.30 -15.54
CA GLU A 51 42.97 1.77 -16.64
C GLU A 51 43.55 0.39 -16.30
N ALA A 52 44.09 0.22 -15.09
CA ALA A 52 44.53 -1.09 -14.60
C ALA A 52 43.39 -2.12 -14.59
N ALA A 53 42.18 -1.71 -14.18
CA ALA A 53 40.99 -2.56 -14.25
C ALA A 53 40.63 -2.93 -15.70
N LYS A 54 40.69 -2.00 -16.66
CA LYS A 54 40.41 -2.28 -18.08
C LYS A 54 41.39 -3.30 -18.66
N GLU A 55 42.67 -3.25 -18.28
CA GLU A 55 43.65 -4.26 -18.69
C GLU A 55 43.29 -5.65 -18.14
N PHE A 56 43.00 -5.74 -16.84
CA PHE A 56 42.51 -6.96 -16.21
C PHE A 56 41.22 -7.51 -16.86
N LEU A 57 40.26 -6.65 -17.21
CA LEU A 57 39.01 -7.08 -17.86
C LEU A 57 39.25 -7.66 -19.26
N LYS A 58 40.27 -7.17 -20.00
CA LYS A 58 40.65 -7.77 -21.28
C LYS A 58 41.21 -9.18 -21.09
N GLU A 59 42.06 -9.37 -20.09
CA GLU A 59 42.58 -10.70 -19.72
C GLU A 59 41.43 -11.62 -19.29
N LEU A 60 40.52 -11.14 -18.44
CA LEU A 60 39.37 -11.90 -17.95
C LEU A 60 38.42 -12.31 -19.08
N GLN A 61 38.21 -11.44 -20.08
CA GLN A 61 37.41 -11.76 -21.26
C GLN A 61 38.05 -12.86 -22.12
N LEU A 62 39.38 -12.91 -22.19
CA LEU A 62 40.14 -13.98 -22.87
C LEU A 62 40.08 -15.29 -22.09
N GLU A 63 40.22 -15.23 -20.75
CA GLU A 63 40.09 -16.38 -19.85
C GLU A 63 38.66 -16.97 -19.89
N ARG A 64 37.64 -16.12 -20.01
CA ARG A 64 36.21 -16.50 -19.94
C ARG A 64 35.41 -15.90 -21.10
N PRO A 65 35.48 -16.48 -22.32
CA PRO A 65 34.80 -15.94 -23.50
C PRO A 65 33.27 -15.85 -23.37
N SER A 66 32.67 -16.67 -22.50
CA SER A 66 31.22 -16.67 -22.23
C SER A 66 30.77 -15.57 -21.27
N LEU A 67 31.71 -14.89 -20.59
CA LEU A 67 31.40 -13.84 -19.64
C LEU A 67 31.01 -12.55 -20.39
N ARG A 68 29.86 -11.97 -20.04
CA ARG A 68 29.40 -10.70 -20.63
C ARG A 68 29.79 -9.55 -19.73
N ILE A 69 30.85 -8.85 -20.13
CA ILE A 69 31.40 -7.69 -19.42
C ILE A 69 30.89 -6.41 -20.07
N THR A 70 30.25 -5.54 -19.28
CA THR A 70 29.81 -4.21 -19.71
C THR A 70 30.59 -3.14 -18.95
N ILE A 71 31.27 -2.25 -19.66
CA ILE A 71 32.02 -1.13 -19.07
C ILE A 71 31.26 0.16 -19.35
N ARG A 72 30.97 0.94 -18.30
CA ARG A 72 30.27 2.24 -18.40
C ARG A 72 31.12 3.35 -17.81
N ASP A 73 31.33 4.42 -18.58
CA ASP A 73 32.03 5.61 -18.09
C ASP A 73 31.04 6.57 -17.42
N VAL A 74 31.18 6.79 -16.10
CA VAL A 74 30.25 7.64 -15.32
C VAL A 74 30.43 9.14 -15.57
N SER A 75 31.49 9.54 -16.26
CA SER A 75 31.67 10.93 -16.71
C SER A 75 30.86 11.23 -17.97
N GLU A 76 30.66 10.24 -18.85
CA GLU A 76 29.97 10.40 -20.13
C GLU A 76 28.52 9.86 -20.11
N ASP A 77 28.26 8.80 -19.33
CA ASP A 77 26.95 8.14 -19.18
C ASP A 77 26.28 8.59 -17.87
N ALA A 78 25.39 9.60 -17.98
CA ALA A 78 24.62 10.11 -16.86
C ALA A 78 23.72 9.05 -16.19
N PRO A 79 23.02 8.17 -16.95
CA PRO A 79 22.35 6.99 -16.39
C PRO A 79 23.30 6.06 -15.59
N ALA A 80 24.50 5.76 -16.09
CA ALA A 80 25.47 4.93 -15.37
C ALA A 80 25.89 5.55 -14.04
N ARG A 81 26.08 6.87 -14.02
CA ARG A 81 26.39 7.62 -12.80
C ARG A 81 25.27 7.54 -11.78
N GLN A 82 24.02 7.74 -12.20
CA GLN A 82 22.86 7.60 -11.31
C GLN A 82 22.72 6.18 -10.77
N ARG A 83 22.92 5.17 -11.63
CA ARG A 83 22.91 3.75 -11.26
C ARG A 83 23.98 3.45 -10.20
N LEU A 84 25.21 3.93 -10.37
CA LEU A 84 26.28 3.75 -9.38
C LEU A 84 25.92 4.41 -8.03
N VAL A 85 25.34 5.61 -8.05
CA VAL A 85 24.92 6.31 -6.83
C VAL A 85 23.82 5.54 -6.08
N MET A 86 22.79 5.07 -6.79
CA MET A 86 21.71 4.27 -6.19
C MET A 86 22.26 2.97 -5.60
N LEU A 87 23.04 2.21 -6.37
CA LEU A 87 23.64 0.95 -5.94
C LEU A 87 24.55 1.11 -4.71
N SER A 88 25.29 2.22 -4.64
CA SER A 88 26.14 2.55 -3.49
C SER A 88 25.31 2.93 -2.26
N ALA A 89 24.24 3.70 -2.46
CA ALA A 89 23.35 4.15 -1.38
C ALA A 89 22.60 2.98 -0.73
N GLU A 90 22.07 2.04 -1.53
CA GLU A 90 21.41 0.82 -1.05
C GLU A 90 22.30 -0.03 -0.14
N ARG A 91 23.63 0.06 -0.31
CA ARG A 91 24.62 -0.75 0.41
C ARG A 91 25.36 0.04 1.51
N GLY A 92 24.92 1.26 1.80
CA GLY A 92 25.55 2.11 2.82
C GLY A 92 26.99 2.52 2.49
N ILE A 93 27.38 2.48 1.21
CA ILE A 93 28.72 2.86 0.75
C ILE A 93 28.75 4.39 0.65
N THR A 94 29.47 5.02 1.57
CA THR A 94 29.57 6.49 1.66
C THR A 94 30.69 7.05 0.79
N ASN A 95 31.70 6.24 0.44
CA ASN A 95 32.81 6.63 -0.41
C ASN A 95 32.67 6.00 -1.80
N ILE A 96 31.97 6.69 -2.70
CA ILE A 96 31.72 6.24 -4.07
C ILE A 96 32.99 6.44 -4.89
N GLY A 97 33.68 5.34 -5.17
CA GLY A 97 34.92 5.31 -5.95
C GLY A 97 34.71 4.69 -7.34
N VAL A 98 35.68 4.93 -8.23
CA VAL A 98 35.84 4.18 -9.48
C VAL A 98 37.26 3.63 -9.55
N PRO A 99 37.47 2.44 -10.14
CA PRO A 99 36.48 1.57 -10.76
C PRO A 99 35.58 0.89 -9.71
N THR A 100 34.31 0.63 -10.05
CA THR A 100 33.40 -0.18 -9.22
C THR A 100 32.81 -1.31 -10.06
N PHE A 101 32.80 -2.52 -9.51
CA PHE A 101 32.35 -3.74 -10.19
C PHE A 101 31.05 -4.24 -9.57
N LEU A 102 30.06 -4.52 -10.40
CA LEU A 102 28.79 -5.13 -10.04
C LEU A 102 28.76 -6.57 -10.57
N ILE A 103 28.66 -7.54 -9.66
CA ILE A 103 28.56 -8.97 -9.96
C ILE A 103 27.29 -9.47 -9.27
N GLY A 104 26.24 -9.73 -10.06
CA GLY A 104 24.93 -10.05 -9.54
C GLY A 104 24.39 -8.91 -8.65
N ALA A 105 24.31 -9.16 -7.34
CA ALA A 105 23.87 -8.17 -6.35
C ALA A 105 25.04 -7.53 -5.55
N GLU A 106 26.28 -7.92 -5.81
CA GLU A 106 27.44 -7.50 -5.02
C GLU A 106 28.23 -6.39 -5.70
N LEU A 107 28.74 -5.45 -4.89
CA LEU A 107 29.62 -4.37 -5.35
C LEU A 107 31.02 -4.53 -4.77
N ILE A 108 32.02 -4.34 -5.63
CA ILE A 108 33.43 -4.23 -5.25
C ILE A 108 33.92 -2.84 -5.68
N VAL A 109 34.43 -2.04 -4.74
CA VAL A 109 34.88 -0.67 -4.99
C VAL A 109 36.41 -0.61 -5.00
N GLY A 110 36.96 -0.05 -6.07
CA GLY A 110 38.40 0.07 -6.29
C GLY A 110 39.02 -1.15 -6.99
N PHE A 111 40.21 -0.96 -7.52
CA PHE A 111 41.01 -2.03 -8.11
C PHE A 111 42.49 -1.82 -7.78
N LEU A 112 43.07 -2.77 -7.05
CA LEU A 112 44.48 -2.69 -6.62
C LEU A 112 45.40 -3.45 -7.57
N SER A 113 45.16 -4.75 -7.77
CA SER A 113 45.92 -5.59 -8.71
C SER A 113 45.16 -6.85 -9.11
N THR A 114 45.65 -7.52 -10.16
CA THR A 114 45.19 -8.84 -10.62
C THR A 114 45.24 -9.91 -9.53
N ASP A 115 46.24 -9.81 -8.64
CA ASP A 115 46.54 -10.79 -7.60
C ASP A 115 45.76 -10.55 -6.30
N THR A 116 45.07 -9.41 -6.19
CA THR A 116 44.28 -9.04 -5.01
C THR A 116 42.80 -8.89 -5.39
N THR A 117 42.38 -7.70 -5.82
CA THR A 117 41.01 -7.43 -6.26
C THR A 117 40.62 -8.31 -7.45
N GLY A 118 41.55 -8.62 -8.35
CA GLY A 118 41.30 -9.54 -9.46
C GLY A 118 40.98 -10.97 -9.02
N VAL A 119 41.57 -11.46 -7.92
CA VAL A 119 41.22 -12.76 -7.33
C VAL A 119 39.84 -12.73 -6.70
N GLU A 120 39.50 -11.65 -5.99
CA GLU A 120 38.16 -11.46 -5.42
C GLU A 120 37.07 -11.45 -6.50
N ILE A 121 37.28 -10.71 -7.59
CA ILE A 121 36.35 -10.66 -8.74
C ILE A 121 36.14 -12.06 -9.33
N ARG A 122 37.21 -12.82 -9.57
CA ARG A 122 37.12 -14.20 -10.10
C ARG A 122 36.34 -15.11 -9.15
N ALA A 123 36.62 -15.03 -7.84
CA ALA A 123 35.95 -15.85 -6.83
C ALA A 123 34.44 -15.59 -6.78
N ARG A 124 33.99 -14.32 -6.88
CA ARG A 124 32.56 -13.97 -6.89
C ARG A 124 31.86 -14.42 -8.18
N LEU A 125 32.54 -14.31 -9.32
CA LEU A 125 32.04 -14.84 -10.59
C LEU A 125 31.86 -16.36 -10.54
N ASP A 126 32.77 -17.07 -9.87
CA ASP A 126 32.66 -18.53 -9.68
C ASP A 126 31.51 -18.92 -8.75
N GLN A 127 31.29 -18.15 -7.68
CA GLN A 127 30.14 -18.34 -6.80
C GLN A 127 28.81 -18.09 -7.52
N GLN A 128 28.73 -17.07 -8.38
CA GLN A 128 27.55 -16.81 -9.20
C GLN A 128 27.27 -17.95 -10.19
N ALA A 129 28.32 -18.48 -10.83
CA ALA A 129 28.20 -19.63 -11.74
C ALA A 129 27.73 -20.90 -11.02
N GLN A 130 28.17 -21.10 -9.76
CA GLN A 130 27.76 -22.25 -8.93
C GLN A 130 26.37 -22.08 -8.29
N GLY A 131 25.91 -20.83 -8.11
CA GLY A 131 24.60 -20.46 -7.58
C GLY A 131 23.48 -20.35 -8.63
N ALA A 132 23.72 -20.71 -9.89
CA ALA A 132 22.80 -20.57 -11.03
C ALA A 132 21.60 -21.56 -11.02
N ALA A 133 21.08 -21.89 -9.85
CA ALA A 133 19.70 -22.32 -9.64
C ALA A 133 18.86 -21.26 -8.91
N ALA A 134 19.38 -20.04 -8.75
CA ALA A 134 18.55 -18.87 -8.44
C ALA A 134 17.81 -18.46 -9.71
N GLN A 135 16.53 -18.87 -9.79
CA GLN A 135 15.56 -18.35 -10.74
C GLN A 135 15.70 -16.82 -10.80
N PRO A 136 15.65 -16.19 -11.99
CA PRO A 136 15.56 -14.73 -12.02
C PRO A 136 14.35 -14.35 -11.17
N PRO A 137 14.47 -13.38 -10.24
CA PRO A 137 13.29 -12.84 -9.60
C PRO A 137 12.37 -12.42 -10.74
N VAL A 138 11.16 -12.98 -10.78
CA VAL A 138 10.18 -12.62 -11.80
C VAL A 138 9.89 -11.15 -11.58
N GLU A 139 10.63 -10.28 -12.25
CA GLU A 139 10.68 -8.86 -11.91
C GLU A 139 9.76 -8.05 -12.79
N ALA A 140 9.23 -8.61 -13.89
CA ALA A 140 8.23 -7.96 -14.72
C ALA A 140 7.32 -8.95 -15.48
N ILE A 141 6.02 -8.70 -15.47
CA ILE A 141 5.00 -9.34 -16.30
C ILE A 141 4.57 -8.32 -17.35
N ARG A 142 4.93 -8.55 -18.62
CA ARG A 142 4.56 -7.64 -19.71
C ARG A 142 3.15 -7.94 -20.19
N THR A 143 2.22 -7.00 -20.04
CA THR A 143 0.83 -7.15 -20.51
C THR A 143 0.57 -6.30 -21.76
N LYS A 144 -0.26 -6.83 -22.66
CA LYS A 144 -0.58 -6.21 -23.96
C LYS A 144 -1.32 -4.87 -23.85
N TRP A 145 -1.89 -4.56 -22.67
CA TRP A 145 -2.66 -3.34 -22.41
C TRP A 145 -1.92 -2.35 -21.49
N PHE A 146 -1.01 -2.80 -20.62
CA PHE A 146 -0.37 -1.95 -19.61
C PHE A 146 1.17 -1.93 -19.67
N GLY A 147 1.82 -2.59 -20.64
CA GLY A 147 3.27 -2.59 -20.75
C GLY A 147 3.97 -3.55 -19.76
N GLU A 148 5.23 -3.29 -19.43
CA GLU A 148 6.00 -4.07 -18.44
C GLU A 148 5.50 -3.74 -17.02
N LEU A 149 4.90 -4.71 -16.32
CA LEU A 149 4.45 -4.55 -14.94
C LEU A 149 5.45 -5.22 -14.01
N HIS A 150 6.19 -4.46 -13.22
CA HIS A 150 7.10 -5.04 -12.24
C HIS A 150 6.34 -5.72 -11.09
N VAL A 151 6.94 -6.71 -10.42
CA VAL A 151 6.29 -7.32 -9.23
C VAL A 151 6.06 -6.31 -8.10
N ARG A 152 6.84 -5.21 -8.07
CA ARG A 152 6.58 -4.03 -7.23
C ARG A 152 5.32 -3.26 -7.65
N ASP A 153 5.02 -3.19 -8.95
CA ASP A 153 3.81 -2.54 -9.51
C ASP A 153 2.53 -3.33 -9.28
N LEU A 154 2.62 -4.64 -9.00
CA LEU A 154 1.49 -5.46 -8.52
C LEU A 154 1.33 -5.40 -7.00
N GLY A 155 2.44 -5.21 -6.28
CA GLY A 155 2.46 -5.14 -4.82
C GLY A 155 1.73 -3.91 -4.28
N LEU A 156 1.99 -2.72 -4.85
CA LEU A 156 1.44 -1.47 -4.34
C LEU A 156 -0.10 -1.37 -4.52
N PRO A 157 -0.70 -1.65 -5.69
CA PRO A 157 -2.16 -1.64 -5.83
C PRO A 157 -2.86 -2.65 -4.92
N LEU A 158 -2.30 -3.86 -4.78
CA LEU A 158 -2.84 -4.87 -3.88
C LEU A 158 -2.74 -4.42 -2.43
N PHE A 159 -1.60 -3.85 -2.02
CA PHE A 159 -1.41 -3.26 -0.70
C PHE A 159 -2.42 -2.14 -0.45
N THR A 160 -2.61 -1.22 -1.39
CA THR A 160 -3.62 -0.16 -1.33
C THR A 160 -5.02 -0.69 -1.08
N ILE A 161 -5.44 -1.71 -1.83
CA ILE A 161 -6.76 -2.32 -1.69
C ILE A 161 -6.91 -2.99 -0.31
N VAL A 162 -5.90 -3.74 0.12
CA VAL A 162 -5.93 -4.45 1.41
C VAL A 162 -6.00 -3.46 2.57
N ILE A 163 -5.17 -2.41 2.56
CA ILE A 163 -5.19 -1.41 3.63
C ILE A 163 -6.50 -0.63 3.61
N GLY A 164 -6.99 -0.20 2.44
CA GLY A 164 -8.28 0.47 2.31
C GLY A 164 -9.45 -0.37 2.84
N LEU A 165 -9.49 -1.67 2.53
CA LEU A 165 -10.50 -2.58 3.07
C LEU A 165 -10.35 -2.76 4.59
N LEU A 166 -9.13 -2.91 5.12
CA LEU A 166 -8.89 -3.03 6.55
C LEU A 166 -9.31 -1.78 7.33
N ASP A 167 -9.19 -0.61 6.69
CA ASP A 167 -9.64 0.67 7.21
C ASP A 167 -11.17 0.80 7.17
N GLY A 168 -11.81 0.45 6.05
CA GLY A 168 -13.28 0.48 5.91
C GLY A 168 -13.97 -0.43 6.93
N PHE A 169 -13.49 -1.68 7.06
CA PHE A 169 -14.03 -2.65 8.02
C PHE A 169 -13.72 -2.33 9.50
N ASN A 170 -13.31 -1.10 9.82
CA ASN A 170 -13.05 -0.69 11.18
C ASN A 170 -14.34 -0.65 12.03
N PRO A 171 -14.29 -1.09 13.29
CA PRO A 171 -15.42 -0.99 14.21
C PRO A 171 -16.04 0.41 14.30
N CYS A 172 -15.27 1.51 14.23
CA CYS A 172 -15.82 2.87 14.36
C CYS A 172 -16.85 3.19 13.26
N ALA A 173 -16.53 2.94 11.99
CA ALA A 173 -17.43 3.14 10.85
C ALA A 173 -18.67 2.22 10.93
N MET A 174 -18.43 0.93 11.18
CA MET A 174 -19.48 -0.09 11.22
C MET A 174 -20.58 0.22 12.26
N TRP A 175 -20.23 0.68 13.46
CA TRP A 175 -21.24 0.97 14.50
C TRP A 175 -22.12 2.18 14.16
N VAL A 176 -21.54 3.20 13.54
CA VAL A 176 -22.29 4.39 13.13
C VAL A 176 -23.21 4.05 11.97
N LEU A 177 -22.70 3.34 10.95
CA LEU A 177 -23.50 2.96 9.80
C LEU A 177 -24.63 2.01 10.22
N LEU A 178 -24.37 1.01 11.08
CA LEU A 178 -25.42 0.14 11.62
C LEU A 178 -26.49 0.91 12.39
N PHE A 179 -26.10 1.93 13.15
CA PHE A 179 -27.06 2.77 13.84
C PHE A 179 -27.92 3.57 12.85
N LEU A 180 -27.30 4.24 11.88
CA LEU A 180 -28.00 4.98 10.83
C LEU A 180 -28.99 4.06 10.11
N LEU A 181 -28.54 2.88 9.67
CA LEU A 181 -29.36 1.88 9.02
C LEU A 181 -30.51 1.41 9.91
N SER A 182 -30.30 1.21 11.21
CA SER A 182 -31.36 0.79 12.14
C SER A 182 -32.48 1.82 12.29
N LEU A 183 -32.16 3.12 12.15
CA LEU A 183 -33.16 4.19 12.13
C LEU A 183 -33.90 4.22 10.80
N LEU A 184 -33.17 4.11 9.68
CA LEU A 184 -33.74 4.20 8.35
C LEU A 184 -34.62 3.00 7.98
N VAL A 185 -34.31 1.79 8.46
CA VAL A 185 -35.14 0.59 8.24
C VAL A 185 -36.55 0.76 8.81
N ASN A 186 -36.72 1.57 9.87
CA ASN A 186 -38.05 1.86 10.42
C ASN A 186 -38.91 2.77 9.51
N LEU A 187 -38.30 3.48 8.56
CA LEU A 187 -39.03 4.30 7.58
C LEU A 187 -39.73 3.45 6.50
N GLN A 188 -39.33 2.18 6.32
CA GLN A 188 -39.89 1.23 5.34
C GLN A 188 -39.89 1.71 3.87
N ASP A 189 -39.18 2.79 3.55
CA ASP A 189 -39.05 3.35 2.20
C ASP A 189 -37.63 3.13 1.67
N ARG A 190 -37.50 2.20 0.71
CA ARG A 190 -36.20 1.82 0.12
C ARG A 190 -35.54 2.97 -0.65
N ARG A 191 -36.33 3.84 -1.29
CA ARG A 191 -35.79 4.96 -2.08
C ARG A 191 -35.20 6.03 -1.17
N LYS A 192 -35.94 6.41 -0.13
CA LYS A 192 -35.44 7.36 0.89
C LYS A 192 -34.23 6.80 1.62
N MET A 193 -34.26 5.52 1.97
CA MET A 193 -33.13 4.85 2.62
C MET A 193 -31.88 4.85 1.73
N ALA A 194 -32.01 4.48 0.46
CA ALA A 194 -30.89 4.50 -0.49
C ALA A 194 -30.34 5.92 -0.70
N LEU A 195 -31.22 6.92 -0.79
CA LEU A 195 -30.82 8.31 -0.99
C LEU A 195 -30.06 8.86 0.23
N VAL A 196 -30.60 8.68 1.43
CA VAL A 196 -30.01 9.16 2.68
C VAL A 196 -28.71 8.42 3.01
N ALA A 197 -28.74 7.08 3.05
CA ALA A 197 -27.56 6.28 3.39
C ALA A 197 -26.50 6.33 2.28
N GLY A 198 -26.91 6.36 1.01
CA GLY A 198 -25.98 6.52 -0.11
C GLY A 198 -25.29 7.88 -0.11
N THR A 199 -26.01 8.95 0.24
CA THR A 199 -25.40 10.29 0.39
C THR A 199 -24.45 10.32 1.58
N PHE A 200 -24.80 9.69 2.70
CA PHE A 200 -23.89 9.54 3.83
C PHE A 200 -22.57 8.90 3.39
N VAL A 201 -22.63 7.76 2.70
CA VAL A 201 -21.44 7.03 2.22
C VAL A 201 -20.62 7.85 1.21
N LEU A 202 -21.29 8.48 0.24
CA LEU A 202 -20.61 9.31 -0.76
C LEU A 202 -19.89 10.51 -0.12
N VAL A 203 -20.57 11.23 0.76
CA VAL A 203 -19.98 12.38 1.46
C VAL A 203 -18.87 11.91 2.39
N SER A 204 -19.05 10.77 3.07
CA SER A 204 -18.02 10.17 3.91
C SER A 204 -16.74 9.95 3.11
N GLY A 205 -16.87 9.28 1.97
CA GLY A 205 -15.79 9.05 1.03
C GLY A 205 -15.09 10.29 0.52
N LEU A 206 -15.85 11.34 0.18
CA LEU A 206 -15.26 12.61 -0.31
C LEU A 206 -14.48 13.33 0.80
N VAL A 207 -15.05 13.38 2.00
CA VAL A 207 -14.39 13.97 3.18
C VAL A 207 -13.11 13.18 3.50
N TYR A 208 -13.19 11.85 3.50
CA TYR A 208 -12.05 10.98 3.78
C TYR A 208 -10.92 11.17 2.76
N PHE A 209 -11.24 11.17 1.46
CA PHE A 209 -10.26 11.47 0.41
C PHE A 209 -9.63 12.85 0.58
N ALA A 210 -10.43 13.88 0.89
CA ALA A 210 -9.91 15.22 1.12
C ALA A 210 -8.93 15.27 2.31
N PHE A 211 -9.22 14.54 3.39
CA PHE A 211 -8.29 14.41 4.52
C PHE A 211 -6.99 13.70 4.13
N MET A 212 -7.07 12.57 3.43
CA MET A 212 -5.88 11.85 2.94
C MET A 212 -5.04 12.73 2.01
N ALA A 213 -5.69 13.47 1.11
CA ALA A 213 -5.04 14.42 0.22
C ALA A 213 -4.36 15.55 0.99
N ALA A 214 -5.01 16.13 1.99
CA ALA A 214 -4.41 17.16 2.84
C ALA A 214 -3.15 16.63 3.57
N TRP A 215 -3.23 15.41 4.09
CA TRP A 215 -2.12 14.74 4.76
C TRP A 215 -0.94 14.46 3.83
N LEU A 216 -1.23 13.94 2.62
CA LEU A 216 -0.23 13.74 1.56
C LEU A 216 0.49 15.04 1.22
N ASN A 217 -0.25 16.12 0.96
CA ASN A 217 0.36 17.42 0.63
C ASN A 217 1.19 17.97 1.78
N MET A 218 0.75 17.79 3.03
CA MET A 218 1.55 18.13 4.20
C MET A 218 2.89 17.39 4.22
N PHE A 219 2.93 16.10 3.88
CA PHE A 219 4.18 15.34 3.77
C PHE A 219 5.05 15.72 2.59
N LEU A 220 4.45 16.02 1.43
CA LEU A 220 5.19 16.52 0.27
C LEU A 220 5.83 17.89 0.55
N LEU A 221 5.21 18.73 1.38
CA LEU A 221 5.72 20.05 1.77
C LEU A 221 6.78 20.01 2.87
N ILE A 222 6.55 19.23 3.93
CA ILE A 222 7.44 19.16 5.11
C ILE A 222 8.67 18.27 4.84
N GLY A 223 8.56 17.36 3.87
CA GLY A 223 9.59 16.38 3.57
C GLY A 223 9.63 15.23 4.59
N LEU A 224 10.06 14.06 4.13
CA LEU A 224 10.11 12.85 4.94
C LEU A 224 11.30 12.87 5.91
N SER A 225 11.14 13.51 7.07
CA SER A 225 12.19 13.54 8.10
C SER A 225 12.07 12.37 9.08
N ARG A 226 13.19 11.80 9.53
CA ARG A 226 13.22 10.68 10.50
C ARG A 226 12.37 10.94 11.75
N PRO A 227 12.31 12.15 12.35
CA PRO A 227 11.41 12.44 13.46
C PRO A 227 9.93 12.26 13.14
N VAL A 228 9.49 12.66 11.93
CA VAL A 228 8.11 12.48 11.47
C VAL A 228 7.79 10.99 11.34
N GLN A 229 8.69 10.20 10.75
CA GLN A 229 8.53 8.74 10.66
C GLN A 229 8.43 8.07 12.04
N VAL A 230 9.25 8.52 12.99
CA VAL A 230 9.24 7.99 14.37
C VAL A 230 7.94 8.36 15.09
N GLY A 231 7.47 9.60 14.94
CA GLY A 231 6.17 10.02 15.47
C GLY A 231 5.02 9.18 14.91
N LEU A 232 5.01 8.97 13.59
CA LEU A 232 3.99 8.18 12.90
C LEU A 232 4.01 6.70 13.29
N GLY A 233 5.18 6.09 13.30
CA GLY A 233 5.36 4.72 13.76
C GLY A 233 4.93 4.55 15.23
N GLY A 234 5.21 5.54 16.07
CA GLY A 234 4.75 5.57 17.47
C GLY A 234 3.24 5.66 17.60
N ILE A 235 2.58 6.54 16.83
CA ILE A 235 1.12 6.66 16.80
C ILE A 235 0.49 5.35 16.30
N ALA A 236 1.02 4.76 15.23
CA ALA A 236 0.54 3.50 14.68
C ALA A 236 0.73 2.33 15.66
N LEU A 237 1.87 2.25 16.35
CA LEU A 237 2.09 1.24 17.40
C LEU A 237 1.12 1.42 18.56
N PHE A 238 0.90 2.66 19.01
CA PHE A 238 -0.04 2.95 20.08
C PHE A 238 -1.47 2.55 19.68
N ALA A 239 -1.93 2.98 18.51
CA ALA A 239 -3.26 2.67 18.01
C ALA A 239 -3.44 1.17 17.75
N GLY A 240 -2.44 0.51 17.17
CA GLY A 240 -2.38 -0.93 16.98
C GLY A 240 -2.46 -1.70 18.30
N ALA A 241 -1.66 -1.32 19.29
CA ALA A 241 -1.68 -1.94 20.62
C ALA A 241 -3.01 -1.77 21.34
N VAL A 242 -3.66 -0.60 21.23
CA VAL A 242 -4.99 -0.37 21.80
C VAL A 242 -6.04 -1.25 21.10
N ASN A 243 -5.98 -1.39 19.77
CA ASN A 243 -6.88 -2.25 19.01
C ASN A 243 -6.71 -3.75 19.37
N VAL A 244 -5.46 -4.21 19.53
CA VAL A 244 -5.16 -5.57 20.01
C VAL A 244 -5.64 -5.77 21.45
N LYS A 245 -5.39 -4.81 22.36
CA LYS A 245 -5.89 -4.87 23.74
C LYS A 245 -7.41 -5.00 23.78
N ASP A 246 -8.11 -4.23 22.97
CA ASP A 246 -9.57 -4.22 22.92
C ASP A 246 -10.18 -5.55 22.46
N PHE A 247 -9.41 -6.42 21.78
CA PHE A 247 -9.82 -7.79 21.49
C PHE A 247 -9.93 -8.64 22.76
N PHE A 248 -8.91 -8.59 23.62
CA PHE A 248 -8.82 -9.41 24.83
C PHE A 248 -9.59 -8.82 26.01
N VAL A 249 -9.53 -7.50 26.19
CA VAL A 249 -10.17 -6.77 27.29
C VAL A 249 -10.96 -5.60 26.72
N LEU A 250 -12.08 -5.94 26.10
CA LEU A 250 -13.00 -4.97 25.50
C LEU A 250 -13.47 -3.96 26.57
N ARG A 251 -13.22 -2.66 26.32
CA ARG A 251 -13.73 -1.52 27.11
C ARG A 251 -13.23 -1.37 28.56
N ARG A 252 -12.11 -1.98 28.96
CA ARG A 252 -11.38 -1.54 30.17
C ARG A 252 -10.22 -0.62 29.78
N GLY A 253 -10.18 0.58 30.38
CA GLY A 253 -9.14 1.60 30.14
C GLY A 253 -9.33 2.38 28.84
N ILE A 254 -8.21 2.80 28.23
CA ILE A 254 -8.19 3.53 26.95
C ILE A 254 -8.68 2.60 25.82
N SER A 255 -9.64 3.05 25.02
CA SER A 255 -10.18 2.31 23.87
C SER A 255 -10.40 3.31 22.72
N LEU A 256 -9.86 3.01 21.54
CA LEU A 256 -10.07 3.78 20.31
C LEU A 256 -11.39 3.39 19.65
N SER A 257 -12.47 3.37 20.43
CA SER A 257 -13.82 3.21 19.91
C SER A 257 -14.77 4.14 20.62
N ILE A 258 -15.86 4.51 19.95
CA ILE A 258 -16.81 5.53 20.42
C ILE A 258 -17.27 5.19 21.86
N PRO A 259 -17.01 6.06 22.85
CA PRO A 259 -17.37 5.81 24.24
C PRO A 259 -18.89 5.74 24.42
N GLU A 260 -19.37 4.83 25.28
CA GLU A 260 -20.80 4.62 25.55
C GLU A 260 -21.52 5.89 26.03
N SER A 261 -20.80 6.83 26.67
CA SER A 261 -21.35 8.12 27.11
C SER A 261 -21.64 9.09 25.96
N ALA A 262 -20.94 9.00 24.83
CA ALA A 262 -21.15 9.86 23.66
C ALA A 262 -22.24 9.33 22.71
N LYS A 263 -22.53 8.02 22.78
CA LYS A 263 -23.54 7.37 21.91
C LYS A 263 -24.94 8.00 22.04
N PRO A 264 -25.51 8.24 23.25
CA PRO A 264 -26.86 8.79 23.38
C PRO A 264 -26.97 10.20 22.79
N GLY A 265 -25.96 11.05 22.99
CA GLY A 265 -25.93 12.41 22.45
C GLY A 265 -25.81 12.43 20.93
N LEU A 266 -24.94 11.58 20.36
CA LEU A 266 -24.84 11.38 18.92
C LEU A 266 -26.18 10.88 18.36
N TYR A 267 -26.76 9.86 18.97
CA TYR A 267 -28.03 9.25 18.56
C TYR A 267 -29.22 10.22 18.64
N ALA A 268 -29.27 11.07 19.67
CA ALA A 268 -30.30 12.11 19.80
C ALA A 268 -30.17 13.18 18.70
N ARG A 269 -28.95 13.64 18.39
CA ARG A 269 -28.70 14.57 17.28
C ARG A 269 -29.08 13.97 15.93
N VAL A 270 -28.67 12.72 15.67
CA VAL A 270 -29.01 12.02 14.43
C VAL A 270 -30.53 11.89 14.28
N ARG A 271 -31.24 11.55 15.38
CA ARG A 271 -32.70 11.43 15.34
C ARG A 271 -33.41 12.76 15.10
N GLY A 272 -32.93 13.86 15.71
CA GLY A 272 -33.46 15.20 15.46
C GLY A 272 -33.25 15.67 14.03
N ILE A 273 -32.13 15.31 13.42
CA ILE A 273 -31.82 15.59 12.00
C ILE A 273 -32.74 14.80 11.06
N LEU A 274 -32.94 13.50 11.33
CA LEU A 274 -33.75 12.62 10.48
C LEU A 274 -35.25 12.84 10.62
N GLN A 275 -35.70 13.48 11.71
CA GLN A 275 -37.10 13.86 11.93
C GLN A 275 -37.48 15.21 11.29
N ALA A 276 -36.57 15.91 10.62
CA ALA A 276 -36.90 17.10 9.88
C ALA A 276 -37.89 16.77 8.74
N GLU A 277 -39.05 17.43 8.74
CA GLU A 277 -40.14 17.18 7.77
C GLU A 277 -39.78 17.52 6.31
N HIS A 278 -38.62 18.15 6.07
CA HIS A 278 -38.15 18.55 4.75
C HIS A 278 -36.90 17.77 4.31
N LEU A 279 -36.97 17.22 3.09
CA LEU A 279 -35.92 16.40 2.46
C LEU A 279 -34.57 17.14 2.39
N ALA A 280 -34.59 18.46 2.20
CA ALA A 280 -33.38 19.30 2.22
C ALA A 280 -32.72 19.37 3.60
N GLY A 281 -33.49 19.44 4.69
CA GLY A 281 -32.97 19.44 6.06
C GLY A 281 -32.34 18.10 6.44
N ALA A 282 -32.97 16.99 6.02
CA ALA A 282 -32.42 15.65 6.19
C ALA A 282 -31.08 15.50 5.45
N MET A 283 -30.98 15.99 4.21
CA MET A 283 -29.75 15.93 3.41
C MET A 283 -28.63 16.78 4.01
N ALA A 284 -28.91 18.01 4.41
CA ALA A 284 -27.93 18.87 5.07
C ALA A 284 -27.40 18.26 6.36
N GLY A 285 -28.30 17.69 7.18
CA GLY A 285 -27.88 17.04 8.41
C GLY A 285 -27.12 15.73 8.20
N VAL A 286 -27.37 15.00 7.10
CA VAL A 286 -26.58 13.82 6.71
C VAL A 286 -25.16 14.23 6.32
N VAL A 287 -24.99 15.32 5.56
CA VAL A 287 -23.65 15.86 5.21
C VAL A 287 -22.88 16.22 6.47
N ILE A 288 -23.50 16.96 7.39
CA ILE A 288 -22.87 17.36 8.67
C ILE A 288 -22.52 16.12 9.50
N LEU A 289 -23.44 15.15 9.57
CA LEU A 289 -23.21 13.91 10.29
C LEU A 289 -22.05 13.12 9.70
N ALA A 290 -21.98 12.98 8.37
CA ALA A 290 -20.89 12.29 7.69
C ALA A 290 -19.53 12.94 8.00
N GLY A 291 -19.45 14.28 7.97
CA GLY A 291 -18.23 14.99 8.35
C GLY A 291 -17.83 14.78 9.82
N LEU A 292 -18.79 14.85 10.75
CA LEU A 292 -18.53 14.65 12.18
C LEU A 292 -18.06 13.21 12.48
N VAL A 293 -18.67 12.23 11.81
CA VAL A 293 -18.32 10.82 11.96
C VAL A 293 -16.92 10.55 11.43
N ASN A 294 -16.56 11.09 10.26
CA ASN A 294 -15.21 10.98 9.72
C ASN A 294 -14.14 11.57 10.64
N LEU A 295 -14.44 12.66 11.35
CA LEU A 295 -13.50 13.23 12.31
C LEU A 295 -13.22 12.28 13.47
N ILE A 296 -14.25 11.58 13.94
CA ILE A 296 -14.11 10.56 15.00
C ILE A 296 -13.38 9.33 14.45
N GLU A 297 -13.69 8.92 13.23
CA GLU A 297 -13.07 7.79 12.54
C GLU A 297 -11.58 7.99 12.32
N LEU A 298 -11.17 9.20 11.94
CA LEU A 298 -9.77 9.60 11.84
C LEU A 298 -9.03 9.30 13.15
N LEU A 299 -9.63 9.52 14.32
CA LEU A 299 -8.98 9.22 15.60
C LEU A 299 -8.86 7.71 15.86
N CYS A 300 -9.75 6.88 15.28
CA CYS A 300 -9.73 5.44 15.42
C CYS A 300 -8.74 4.74 14.48
N THR A 301 -8.53 5.28 13.27
CA THR A 301 -7.76 4.64 12.20
C THR A 301 -6.67 5.50 11.55
N ALA A 302 -6.39 6.71 12.04
CA ALA A 302 -5.37 7.61 11.48
C ALA A 302 -4.04 6.94 11.16
N GLY A 303 -3.66 5.88 11.90
CA GLY A 303 -2.49 5.07 11.60
C GLY A 303 -2.45 4.54 10.17
N PHE A 304 -3.57 4.08 9.59
CA PHE A 304 -3.59 3.54 8.22
C PHE A 304 -3.36 4.61 7.15
N PRO A 305 -4.14 5.71 7.06
CA PRO A 305 -3.87 6.77 6.10
C PRO A 305 -2.49 7.37 6.26
N ALA A 306 -2.02 7.54 7.50
CA ALA A 306 -0.75 8.20 7.75
C ALA A 306 0.43 7.30 7.36
N LEU A 307 0.40 6.01 7.68
CA LEU A 307 1.40 5.04 7.21
C LEU A 307 1.34 4.88 5.69
N TYR A 308 0.16 4.75 5.12
CA TYR A 308 -0.03 4.56 3.69
C TYR A 308 0.49 5.75 2.88
N THR A 309 0.06 6.98 3.22
CA THR A 309 0.54 8.20 2.54
C THR A 309 2.04 8.38 2.71
N GLN A 310 2.60 8.00 3.86
CA GLN A 310 4.05 8.02 4.07
C GLN A 310 4.78 7.02 3.17
N ILE A 311 4.35 5.75 3.13
CA ILE A 311 4.92 4.72 2.23
C ILE A 311 4.81 5.19 0.78
N LEU A 312 3.66 5.74 0.40
CA LEU A 312 3.41 6.23 -0.95
C LEU A 312 4.39 7.36 -1.31
N THR A 313 4.64 8.33 -0.43
CA THR A 313 5.63 9.40 -0.69
C THR A 313 7.08 8.91 -0.80
N MET A 314 7.43 7.73 -0.26
CA MET A 314 8.77 7.14 -0.44
C MET A 314 9.01 6.63 -1.86
N GLN A 315 7.95 6.34 -2.61
CA GLN A 315 8.03 5.78 -3.97
C GLN A 315 8.39 6.83 -5.05
N GLN A 316 8.49 8.12 -4.68
CA GLN A 316 8.92 9.23 -5.57
C GLN A 316 8.18 9.31 -6.92
N MET A 317 6.87 9.08 -6.92
CA MET A 317 6.02 9.09 -8.11
C MET A 317 5.57 10.51 -8.52
N PRO A 318 5.15 10.72 -9.78
CA PRO A 318 4.50 11.96 -10.19
C PRO A 318 3.16 12.16 -9.47
N SER A 319 2.75 13.42 -9.27
CA SER A 319 1.62 13.76 -8.39
C SER A 319 0.30 13.07 -8.75
N TRP A 320 0.03 12.83 -10.03
CA TRP A 320 -1.22 12.19 -10.47
C TRP A 320 -1.32 10.73 -10.01
N GLU A 321 -0.19 10.01 -9.92
CA GLU A 321 -0.17 8.63 -9.42
C GLU A 321 -0.52 8.60 -7.94
N TYR A 322 -0.03 9.55 -7.14
CA TYR A 322 -0.41 9.64 -5.74
C TYR A 322 -1.91 9.78 -5.55
N TYR A 323 -2.55 10.72 -6.26
CA TYR A 323 -4.00 10.90 -6.15
C TYR A 323 -4.79 9.70 -6.70
N SER A 324 -4.26 8.99 -7.69
CA SER A 324 -4.86 7.76 -8.20
C SER A 324 -4.85 6.65 -7.16
N TYR A 325 -3.72 6.48 -6.46
CA TYR A 325 -3.55 5.54 -5.37
C TYR A 325 -4.38 5.91 -4.12
N LEU A 326 -4.54 7.20 -3.82
CA LEU A 326 -5.49 7.68 -2.80
C LEU A 326 -6.93 7.37 -3.21
N GLY A 327 -7.26 7.53 -4.50
CA GLY A 327 -8.57 7.19 -5.04
C GLY A 327 -8.87 5.70 -4.91
N LEU A 328 -7.92 4.84 -5.28
CA LEU A 328 -8.04 3.39 -5.13
C LEU A 328 -8.22 2.96 -3.67
N TYR A 329 -7.42 3.56 -2.77
CA TYR A 329 -7.59 3.36 -1.32
C TYR A 329 -9.02 3.71 -0.90
N ASN A 330 -9.49 4.89 -1.29
CA ASN A 330 -10.80 5.40 -0.89
C ASN A 330 -11.95 4.57 -1.45
N LEU A 331 -11.80 4.03 -2.66
CA LEU A 331 -12.77 3.11 -3.24
C LEU A 331 -12.85 1.79 -2.45
N ALA A 332 -11.70 1.24 -2.06
CA ALA A 332 -11.65 0.05 -1.21
C ALA A 332 -12.23 0.32 0.19
N TYR A 333 -11.97 1.50 0.74
CA TYR A 333 -12.53 1.99 2.00
C TYR A 333 -14.05 2.17 1.98
N ILE A 334 -14.63 2.75 0.92
CA ILE A 334 -16.09 2.96 0.79
C ILE A 334 -16.83 1.67 0.44
N PHE A 335 -16.12 0.65 -0.06
CA PHE A 335 -16.72 -0.55 -0.61
C PHE A 335 -17.57 -1.32 0.41
N ASP A 336 -17.08 -1.49 1.65
CA ASP A 336 -17.79 -2.25 2.67
C ASP A 336 -19.01 -1.50 3.23
N ASP A 337 -18.90 -0.19 3.40
CA ASP A 337 -20.01 0.71 3.73
C ASP A 337 -21.11 0.65 2.65
N SER A 338 -20.71 0.75 1.38
CA SER A 338 -21.61 0.63 0.23
C SER A 338 -22.28 -0.74 0.18
N LEU A 339 -21.53 -1.80 0.46
CA LEU A 339 -22.04 -3.16 0.53
C LEU A 339 -23.08 -3.30 1.65
N MET A 340 -22.80 -2.77 2.84
CA MET A 340 -23.72 -2.85 3.97
C MET A 340 -25.00 -2.03 3.73
N VAL A 341 -24.90 -0.82 3.18
CA VAL A 341 -26.06 -0.02 2.77
C VAL A 341 -26.90 -0.78 1.74
N THR A 342 -26.26 -1.36 0.72
CA THR A 342 -26.93 -2.12 -0.34
C THR A 342 -27.70 -3.31 0.24
N ILE A 343 -27.06 -4.10 1.12
CA ILE A 343 -27.70 -5.22 1.81
C ILE A 343 -28.91 -4.73 2.61
N ALA A 344 -28.76 -3.66 3.38
CA ALA A 344 -29.83 -3.14 4.23
C ALA A 344 -31.02 -2.59 3.42
N VAL A 345 -30.77 -1.88 2.31
CA VAL A 345 -31.79 -1.38 1.39
C VAL A 345 -32.56 -2.51 0.71
N VAL A 346 -31.85 -3.54 0.23
CA VAL A 346 -32.47 -4.68 -0.48
C VAL A 346 -33.25 -5.57 0.47
N THR A 347 -32.67 -5.90 1.63
CA THR A 347 -33.25 -6.87 2.56
C THR A 347 -34.24 -6.26 3.54
N LEU A 348 -34.23 -4.93 3.75
CA LEU A 348 -34.91 -4.24 4.86
C LEU A 348 -34.62 -4.92 6.22
N SER A 349 -33.49 -5.62 6.32
CA SER A 349 -33.17 -6.46 7.46
C SER A 349 -32.61 -5.62 8.60
N ARG A 350 -33.00 -5.97 9.84
CA ARG A 350 -32.42 -5.42 11.06
C ARG A 350 -31.19 -6.20 11.53
N ARG A 351 -30.61 -7.06 10.68
CA ARG A 351 -29.44 -7.86 11.07
C ARG A 351 -28.28 -6.93 11.39
N LYS A 352 -27.90 -6.92 12.67
CA LYS A 352 -26.69 -6.27 13.16
C LYS A 352 -25.51 -7.22 12.99
N LEU A 353 -24.34 -6.68 12.64
CA LEU A 353 -23.09 -7.44 12.75
C LEU A 353 -22.92 -7.93 14.19
N GLN A 354 -22.52 -9.19 14.33
CA GLN A 354 -22.26 -9.77 15.65
C GLN A 354 -21.02 -9.11 16.27
N GLU A 355 -21.05 -8.82 17.57
CA GLU A 355 -19.89 -8.27 18.29
C GLU A 355 -18.62 -9.08 18.10
N ARG A 356 -18.75 -10.40 17.91
CA ARG A 356 -17.62 -11.32 17.68
C ARG A 356 -16.85 -10.99 16.40
N ALA A 357 -17.55 -10.64 15.32
CA ALA A 357 -16.92 -10.23 14.07
C ALA A 357 -16.15 -8.90 14.24
N GLY A 358 -16.75 -7.93 14.93
CA GLY A 358 -16.09 -6.65 15.25
C GLY A 358 -14.84 -6.80 16.13
N ARG A 359 -14.81 -7.78 17.05
CA ARG A 359 -13.61 -8.09 17.83
C ARG A 359 -12.50 -8.65 16.95
N TRP A 360 -12.79 -9.62 16.10
CA TRP A 360 -11.79 -10.18 15.17
C TRP A 360 -11.22 -9.12 14.23
N LEU A 361 -12.08 -8.24 13.71
CA LEU A 361 -11.65 -7.09 12.89
C LEU A 361 -10.68 -6.17 13.63
N LYS A 362 -10.95 -5.84 14.91
CA LYS A 362 -10.02 -5.09 15.76
C LYS A 362 -8.66 -5.76 15.92
N LEU A 363 -8.65 -7.08 16.09
CA LEU A 363 -7.40 -7.81 16.25
C LEU A 363 -6.58 -7.75 14.96
N VAL A 364 -7.20 -8.04 13.81
CA VAL A 364 -6.51 -8.04 12.52
C VAL A 364 -6.00 -6.64 12.18
N SER A 365 -6.83 -5.61 12.29
CA SER A 365 -6.42 -4.23 12.02
C SER A 365 -5.34 -3.75 12.99
N GLY A 366 -5.46 -4.11 14.28
CA GLY A 366 -4.45 -3.79 15.30
C GLY A 366 -3.10 -4.44 15.03
N ILE A 367 -3.07 -5.72 14.63
CA ILE A 367 -1.84 -6.44 14.29
C ILE A 367 -1.18 -5.82 13.05
N VAL A 368 -1.95 -5.54 11.99
CA VAL A 368 -1.41 -4.95 10.76
C VAL A 368 -0.84 -3.57 11.05
N MET A 369 -1.56 -2.72 11.77
CA MET A 369 -1.13 -1.38 12.12
C MET A 369 0.12 -1.38 13.01
N ALA A 370 0.17 -2.26 14.02
CA ALA A 370 1.36 -2.41 14.86
C ALA A 370 2.56 -2.98 14.09
N GLY A 371 2.32 -3.94 13.19
CA GLY A 371 3.36 -4.51 12.34
C GLY A 371 3.99 -3.48 11.41
N LEU A 372 3.16 -2.73 10.68
CA LEU A 372 3.62 -1.65 9.79
C LEU A 372 4.31 -0.52 10.57
N GLY A 373 3.75 -0.12 11.72
CA GLY A 373 4.37 0.88 12.59
C GLY A 373 5.73 0.42 13.14
N GLY A 374 5.86 -0.85 13.53
CA GLY A 374 7.12 -1.44 14.00
C GLY A 374 8.17 -1.56 12.90
N LEU A 375 7.77 -1.97 11.69
CA LEU A 375 8.63 -1.98 10.50
C LEU A 375 9.16 -0.58 10.20
N LEU A 376 8.29 0.43 10.23
CA LEU A 376 8.66 1.82 9.98
C LEU A 376 9.71 2.35 10.97
N LEU A 377 9.61 1.95 12.24
CA LEU A 377 10.56 2.35 13.28
C LEU A 377 11.91 1.62 13.16
N THR A 378 11.86 0.30 12.95
CA THR A 378 13.06 -0.55 13.03
C THR A 378 13.84 -0.63 11.72
N LYS A 379 13.15 -0.80 10.59
CA LYS A 379 13.72 -0.98 9.25
C LYS A 379 12.80 -0.34 8.19
N PRO A 380 12.79 0.99 8.06
CA PRO A 380 11.96 1.67 7.06
C PRO A 380 12.30 1.23 5.63
N ASP A 381 13.55 0.84 5.38
CA ASP A 381 14.03 0.42 4.05
C ASP A 381 13.35 -0.85 3.52
N TRP A 382 12.70 -1.63 4.39
CA TRP A 382 11.94 -2.82 4.01
C TRP A 382 10.54 -2.50 3.47
N LEU A 383 10.10 -1.25 3.63
CA LEU A 383 8.81 -0.75 3.12
C LEU A 383 8.97 -0.04 1.76
N ILE A 384 10.19 0.05 1.23
CA ILE A 384 10.55 0.74 -0.01
C ILE A 384 10.60 -0.24 -1.18
#